data_AF-A0AAD7A4U5-F1
#
_entry.id   AF-A0AAD7A4U5-F1
#
_cell.length_a   1.000
_cell.length_b   1.000
_cell.length_c   1.000
_cell.angle_alpha   90.00
_cell.angle_beta   90.00
_cell.angle_gamma   90.00
#
_symmetry.space_group_name_H-M   'P 1'
#
loop_
_entity.id
_entity.type
_entity.pdbx_description
1 polymer ?
#
loop_
_entity_poly.entity_id
_entity_poly.type
_entity_poly.pdbx_seq_one_letter_code
_entity_poly.pdbx_strand_id
1 'polypeptide(L)'
;MPPWMYMPSWMMQAPPPAPTPPTTAVSAPTPSPPCKWKFPAITEWLEGLDSDEDRSADSLNYQQYGRTFADIGIIRLDDLLEVETAEKLQELTKMNWGTAKRLIKFVKEDNQKSKKARVE
;
A
#
# COMPACT_ATOMS: atom_id res chain seq x y z
N MET A 1 -15.22 75.94 -45.42
CA MET A 1 -15.76 75.15 -44.31
C MET A 1 -15.91 73.72 -44.79
N PRO A 2 -15.15 72.77 -44.22
CA PRO A 2 -15.78 71.54 -43.80
C PRO A 2 -15.54 71.28 -42.31
N PRO A 3 -16.56 70.76 -41.60
CA PRO A 3 -16.51 70.54 -40.18
C PRO A 3 -16.29 69.04 -39.88
N TRP A 4 -15.92 68.75 -38.62
CA TRP A 4 -15.91 67.40 -38.03
C TRP A 4 -14.76 66.49 -38.47
N MET A 5 -13.87 66.20 -37.53
CA MET A 5 -13.70 64.84 -37.00
C MET A 5 -12.98 64.95 -35.65
N TYR A 6 -13.73 65.36 -34.63
CA TYR A 6 -13.36 65.05 -33.25
C TYR A 6 -13.59 63.54 -33.08
N MET A 7 -12.50 62.76 -33.06
CA MET A 7 -12.58 61.37 -32.61
C MET A 7 -12.53 61.36 -31.08
N PRO A 8 -13.52 60.77 -30.40
CA PRO A 8 -13.58 60.78 -28.95
C PRO A 8 -12.57 59.78 -28.37
N SER A 9 -11.79 60.24 -27.40
CA SER A 9 -10.55 59.63 -26.88
C SER A 9 -10.74 58.38 -25.99
N TRP A 10 -11.89 57.69 -26.07
CA TRP A 10 -12.26 56.59 -25.17
C TRP A 10 -11.99 55.19 -25.73
N MET A 11 -11.46 55.06 -26.94
CA MET A 11 -11.20 53.75 -27.57
C MET A 11 -9.88 53.07 -27.15
N MET A 12 -9.08 53.67 -26.26
CA MET A 12 -7.85 53.07 -25.75
C MET A 12 -8.01 52.54 -24.32
N GLN A 13 -8.95 51.63 -24.12
CA GLN A 13 -8.99 50.82 -22.89
C GLN A 13 -8.64 49.39 -23.26
N ALA A 14 -7.38 49.02 -23.03
CA ALA A 14 -6.93 47.65 -23.15
C ALA A 14 -7.69 46.78 -22.13
N PRO A 15 -8.11 45.56 -22.50
CA PRO A 15 -8.74 44.65 -21.54
C PRO A 15 -7.75 44.32 -20.40
N PRO A 16 -8.23 44.14 -19.16
CA PRO A 16 -7.37 43.70 -18.08
C PRO A 16 -6.76 42.32 -18.40
N PRO A 17 -5.52 42.05 -17.98
CA PRO A 17 -4.90 40.74 -18.18
C PRO A 17 -5.73 39.65 -17.47
N ALA A 18 -5.96 38.54 -18.16
CA ALA A 18 -6.62 37.37 -17.58
C ALA A 18 -5.80 36.81 -16.40
N PRO A 19 -6.45 36.26 -15.35
CA PRO A 19 -5.74 35.55 -14.30
C PRO A 19 -5.02 34.34 -14.91
N THR A 20 -3.70 34.30 -14.79
CA THR A 20 -2.91 33.11 -15.13
C THR A 20 -3.36 31.93 -14.27
N PRO A 21 -3.51 30.73 -14.84
CA PRO A 21 -3.77 29.54 -14.04
C PRO A 21 -2.63 29.35 -13.02
N PRO A 22 -2.92 28.88 -11.80
CA PRO A 22 -1.87 28.57 -10.84
C PRO A 22 -0.93 27.54 -11.47
N THR A 23 0.35 27.90 -11.57
CA THR A 23 1.43 26.96 -11.85
C THR A 23 1.29 25.81 -10.86
N THR A 24 0.97 24.62 -11.36
CA THR A 24 1.03 23.39 -10.60
C THR A 24 2.45 23.26 -10.06
N ALA A 25 2.63 23.62 -8.79
CA ALA A 25 3.86 23.35 -8.08
C ALA A 25 4.01 21.83 -8.07
N VAL A 26 4.91 21.32 -8.90
CA VAL A 26 5.38 19.94 -8.80
C VAL A 26 6.04 19.86 -7.44
N SER A 27 5.29 19.33 -6.48
CA SER A 27 5.81 19.02 -5.16
C SER A 27 6.96 18.05 -5.37
N ALA A 28 8.17 18.50 -5.04
CA ALA A 28 9.32 17.63 -4.99
C ALA A 28 8.98 16.43 -4.10
N PRO A 29 9.35 15.20 -4.48
CA PRO A 29 9.14 14.04 -3.62
C PRO A 29 9.87 14.28 -2.31
N THR A 30 9.10 14.47 -1.24
CA THR A 30 9.61 14.44 0.13
C THR A 30 10.41 13.15 0.28
N PRO A 31 11.69 13.17 0.71
CA PRO A 31 12.39 11.95 1.03
C PRO A 31 11.65 11.28 2.19
N SER A 32 10.90 10.23 1.85
CA SER A 32 10.28 9.35 2.83
C SER A 32 11.37 8.94 3.83
N PRO A 33 11.10 9.00 5.15
CA PRO A 33 12.07 8.52 6.13
C PRO A 33 12.47 7.09 5.76
N PRO A 34 13.74 6.68 5.97
CA PRO A 34 14.20 5.33 5.67
C PRO A 34 13.22 4.38 6.35
N CYS A 35 12.51 3.62 5.53
CA CYS A 35 11.45 2.74 5.97
C CYS A 35 12.13 1.67 6.83
N LYS A 36 12.18 1.88 8.14
CA LYS A 36 12.51 0.83 9.10
C LYS A 36 11.53 -0.28 8.80
N TRP A 37 11.98 -1.36 8.16
CA TRP A 37 11.16 -2.45 7.63
C TRP A 37 9.96 -2.70 8.54
N LYS A 38 8.81 -2.18 8.11
CA LYS A 38 7.55 -2.53 8.74
C LYS A 38 7.21 -3.87 8.14
N PHE A 39 7.34 -4.95 8.90
CA PHE A 39 6.71 -6.21 8.53
C PHE A 39 5.28 -5.91 8.05
N PRO A 40 4.88 -6.44 6.88
CA PRO A 40 3.58 -6.13 6.30
C PRO A 40 2.48 -6.50 7.30
N ALA A 41 1.35 -5.80 7.21
CA ALA A 41 0.16 -6.22 7.92
C ALA A 41 -0.18 -7.65 7.51
N ILE A 42 -0.63 -8.47 8.44
CA ILE A 42 -0.91 -9.88 8.15
C ILE A 42 -1.95 -10.03 7.03
N THR A 43 -2.92 -9.11 6.97
CA THR A 43 -3.95 -9.07 5.94
C THR A 43 -3.36 -8.84 4.55
N GLU A 44 -2.45 -7.89 4.42
CA GLU A 44 -1.73 -7.57 3.17
C GLU A 44 -0.84 -8.74 2.75
N TRP A 45 -0.16 -9.36 3.72
CA TRP A 45 0.67 -10.53 3.44
C TRP A 45 -0.15 -11.75 2.99
N LEU A 46 -1.29 -12.03 3.61
CA LEU A 46 -2.20 -13.11 3.20
C LEU A 46 -2.78 -12.88 1.80
N GLU A 47 -3.15 -11.64 1.47
CA GLU A 47 -3.56 -11.26 0.11
C GLU A 47 -2.45 -11.47 -0.91
N GLY A 48 -1.20 -11.17 -0.53
CA GLY A 48 -0.02 -11.47 -1.34
C GLY A 48 0.19 -12.97 -1.59
N LEU A 49 -0.12 -13.83 -0.61
CA LEU A 49 -0.06 -15.28 -0.80
C LEU A 49 -1.09 -15.80 -1.80
N ASP A 50 -2.29 -15.22 -1.81
CA ASP A 50 -3.34 -15.59 -2.74
C ASP A 50 -3.08 -15.07 -4.17
N SER A 51 -2.29 -14.00 -4.29
CA SER A 51 -1.89 -13.42 -5.58
C SER A 51 -0.67 -14.11 -6.21
N ASP A 52 0.06 -14.93 -5.46
CA ASP A 52 1.26 -15.64 -5.90
C ASP A 52 0.86 -16.96 -6.57
N GLU A 53 1.19 -17.15 -7.86
CA GLU A 53 0.78 -18.32 -8.65
C GLU A 53 1.27 -19.65 -8.06
N ASP A 54 2.46 -19.68 -7.46
CA ASP A 54 3.03 -20.89 -6.87
C ASP A 54 2.39 -21.21 -5.50
N ARG A 55 2.06 -20.16 -4.72
CA ARG A 55 1.53 -20.30 -3.35
C ARG A 55 0.00 -20.41 -3.31
N SER A 56 -0.68 -19.93 -4.34
CA SER A 56 -2.14 -20.00 -4.53
C SER A 56 -2.60 -21.25 -5.29
N ALA A 57 -1.68 -22.16 -5.65
CA ALA A 57 -1.95 -23.35 -6.47
C ALA A 57 -3.12 -24.23 -5.97
N ASP A 58 -3.35 -24.28 -4.66
CA ASP A 58 -4.44 -25.05 -4.05
C ASP A 58 -5.70 -24.22 -3.75
N SER A 59 -5.75 -22.95 -4.18
CA SER A 59 -6.89 -22.03 -4.02
C SER A 59 -7.44 -21.97 -2.58
N LEU A 60 -6.54 -21.96 -1.59
CA LEU A 60 -6.91 -22.01 -0.18
C LEU A 60 -7.49 -20.71 0.36
N ASN A 61 -7.39 -19.60 -0.39
CA ASN A 61 -7.92 -18.28 -0.05
C ASN A 61 -7.48 -17.86 1.36
N TYR A 62 -6.19 -17.61 1.55
CA TYR A 62 -5.58 -17.28 2.83
C TYR A 62 -6.10 -15.96 3.41
N GLN A 63 -6.52 -15.01 2.56
CA GLN A 63 -7.11 -13.73 2.95
C GLN A 63 -8.32 -13.90 3.89
N GLN A 64 -9.09 -15.00 3.75
CA GLN A 64 -10.27 -15.26 4.58
C GLN A 64 -9.94 -15.33 6.08
N TYR A 65 -8.70 -15.70 6.43
CA TYR A 65 -8.26 -15.81 7.82
C TYR A 65 -7.78 -14.47 8.40
N GLY A 66 -7.63 -13.42 7.58
CA GLY A 66 -7.09 -12.12 8.00
C GLY A 66 -7.87 -11.49 9.16
N ARG A 67 -9.21 -11.62 9.15
CA ARG A 67 -10.04 -11.14 10.25
C ARG A 67 -9.83 -11.95 11.53
N THR A 68 -9.78 -13.28 11.40
CA THR A 68 -9.51 -14.19 12.53
C THR A 68 -8.17 -13.87 13.19
N PHE A 69 -7.14 -13.57 12.39
CA PHE A 69 -5.83 -13.14 12.89
C PHE A 69 -5.90 -11.83 13.66
N ALA A 70 -6.60 -10.83 13.12
CA ALA A 70 -6.79 -9.55 13.79
C ALA A 70 -7.55 -9.70 15.12
N ASP A 71 -8.60 -10.54 15.16
CA ASP A 71 -9.41 -10.78 16.36
C ASP A 71 -8.60 -11.44 17.51
N ILE A 72 -7.58 -12.26 17.18
CA ILE A 72 -6.67 -12.87 18.16
C ILE A 72 -5.41 -12.03 18.44
N GLY A 73 -5.34 -10.81 17.90
CA GLY A 73 -4.23 -9.87 18.13
C GLY A 73 -2.97 -10.16 17.31
N ILE A 74 -3.02 -11.03 16.31
CA ILE A 74 -1.93 -11.24 15.35
C ILE A 74 -2.12 -10.23 14.22
N ILE A 75 -1.38 -9.13 14.26
CA ILE A 75 -1.57 -7.99 13.35
C ILE A 75 -0.48 -7.97 12.27
N ARG A 76 0.71 -8.48 12.59
CA ARG A 76 1.89 -8.42 11.73
C ARG A 76 2.46 -9.82 11.49
N LEU A 77 3.27 -9.94 10.44
CA LEU A 77 3.96 -11.19 10.12
C LEU A 77 4.85 -11.71 11.27
N ASP A 78 5.43 -10.81 12.04
CA ASP A 78 6.32 -11.16 13.16
C ASP A 78 5.53 -11.84 14.30
N ASP A 79 4.34 -11.33 14.63
CA ASP A 79 3.43 -11.93 15.62
C ASP A 79 3.05 -13.36 15.24
N LEU A 80 2.87 -13.62 13.94
CA LEU A 80 2.57 -14.95 13.42
C LEU A 80 3.78 -15.90 13.51
N LEU A 81 4.99 -15.35 13.47
CA LEU A 81 6.24 -16.11 13.60
C LEU A 81 6.41 -16.66 15.02
N GLU A 82 5.89 -15.95 16.02
CA GLU A 82 5.89 -16.37 17.44
C GLU A 82 4.96 -17.55 17.73
N VAL A 83 3.98 -17.83 16.85
CA VAL A 83 3.07 -18.97 17.03
C VAL A 83 3.81 -20.30 16.91
N GLU A 84 4.96 -20.34 16.23
CA GLU A 84 5.94 -21.43 15.99
C GLU A 84 5.41 -22.77 15.44
N THR A 85 4.24 -23.22 15.90
CA THR A 85 3.65 -24.53 15.62
C THR A 85 2.31 -24.41 14.89
N ALA A 86 2.08 -25.34 13.96
CA ALA A 86 0.83 -25.42 13.21
C ALA A 86 -0.37 -25.79 14.10
N GLU A 87 -0.14 -26.52 15.19
CA GLU A 87 -1.17 -26.95 16.15
C GLU A 87 -1.76 -25.76 16.90
N LYS A 88 -0.90 -24.86 17.39
CA LYS A 88 -1.33 -23.62 18.06
C LYS A 88 -2.07 -22.71 17.10
N LEU A 89 -1.60 -22.61 15.86
CA LEU A 89 -2.27 -21.85 14.80
C LEU A 89 -3.66 -22.41 14.49
N GLN A 90 -3.80 -23.74 14.42
CA GLN A 90 -5.07 -24.43 14.24
C GLN A 90 -6.03 -24.21 15.41
N GLU A 91 -5.54 -24.25 16.65
CA GLU A 91 -6.37 -24.04 17.84
C GLU A 91 -7.01 -22.65 17.85
N LEU A 92 -6.21 -21.63 17.51
CA LEU A 92 -6.58 -20.21 17.52
C LEU A 92 -7.50 -19.83 16.34
N THR A 93 -7.24 -20.36 15.15
CA THR A 93 -7.93 -19.92 13.92
C THR A 93 -8.96 -20.92 13.40
N LYS A 94 -9.01 -22.13 13.97
CA LYS A 94 -9.82 -23.26 13.50
C LYS A 94 -9.53 -23.69 12.06
N MET A 95 -8.40 -23.28 11.48
CA MET A 95 -8.00 -23.69 10.14
C MET A 95 -7.53 -25.16 10.11
N ASN A 96 -7.54 -25.76 8.92
CA ASN A 96 -7.02 -27.12 8.74
C ASN A 96 -5.51 -27.17 9.05
N TRP A 97 -5.06 -28.26 9.68
CA TRP A 97 -3.64 -28.52 9.99
C TRP A 97 -2.72 -28.36 8.76
N GLY A 98 -3.16 -28.84 7.58
CA GLY A 98 -2.38 -28.72 6.35
C GLY A 98 -2.18 -27.26 5.93
N THR A 99 -3.23 -26.45 6.03
CA THR A 99 -3.19 -25.00 5.78
C THR A 99 -2.28 -24.31 6.77
N ALA A 100 -2.45 -24.58 8.08
CA ALA A 100 -1.62 -24.01 9.13
C ALA A 100 -0.13 -24.32 8.92
N LYS A 101 0.20 -25.56 8.57
CA LYS A 101 1.58 -25.99 8.31
C LYS A 101 2.21 -25.26 7.13
N ARG A 102 1.46 -25.08 6.03
CA ARG A 102 1.94 -24.31 4.87
C ARG A 102 2.14 -22.83 5.21
N LEU A 103 1.21 -22.25 5.96
CA LEU A 103 1.25 -20.86 6.38
C LEU A 103 2.51 -20.58 7.21
N ILE A 104 2.81 -21.41 8.22
CA ILE A 104 4.07 -21.33 9.00
C ILE A 104 5.31 -21.49 8.10
N LYS A 105 5.26 -22.34 7.07
CA LYS A 105 6.38 -22.49 6.12
C LYS A 105 6.61 -21.19 5.34
N PHE A 106 5.56 -20.58 4.80
CA PHE A 106 5.67 -19.32 4.06
C PHE A 106 6.15 -18.16 4.93
N VAL A 107 5.66 -18.06 6.17
CA VAL A 107 6.13 -17.08 7.15
C VAL A 107 7.64 -17.19 7.37
N LYS A 108 8.14 -18.42 7.55
CA LYS A 108 9.58 -18.68 7.74
C LYS A 108 10.40 -18.30 6.51
N GLU A 109 9.94 -18.67 5.32
CA GLU A 109 10.58 -18.30 4.05
C GLU A 109 10.64 -16.79 3.86
N ASP A 110 9.53 -16.08 4.09
CA ASP A 110 9.46 -14.63 3.88
C ASP A 110 10.22 -13.85 4.94
N ASN A 111 10.28 -14.35 6.18
CA ASN A 111 11.16 -13.79 7.21
C ASN A 111 12.64 -13.95 6.84
N GLN A 112 13.04 -15.10 6.29
CA GLN A 112 14.39 -15.32 5.80
C GLN A 112 14.74 -14.40 4.62
N LYS A 113 13.82 -14.26 3.65
CA LYS A 113 13.97 -13.31 2.53
C LYS A 113 14.13 -11.87 3.03
N SER A 114 13.29 -11.46 3.98
CA SER A 114 13.34 -10.12 4.59
C SER A 114 14.66 -9.86 5.34
N LYS A 115 15.21 -10.89 6.00
CA LYS A 115 16.54 -10.81 6.64
C LYS A 115 17.68 -10.73 5.62
N LYS A 116 17.57 -11.43 4.49
CA LYS A 116 18.61 -11.45 3.45
C LYS A 116 18.68 -10.12 2.69
N ALA A 117 17.54 -9.49 2.42
CA ALA A 117 17.48 -8.17 1.79
C ALA A 117 18.16 -7.05 2.62
N ARG A 118 18.39 -7.28 3.93
CA ARG A 118 19.06 -6.33 4.84
C ARG A 118 20.58 -6.25 4.66
N VAL A 119 21.20 -7.21 3.96
CA VAL A 119 22.66 -7.38 3.94
C VAL A 119 23.29 -6.90 2.62
N GLU A 120 22.48 -6.41 1.67
CA GLU A 120 22.96 -5.81 0.40
C GLU A 120 22.83 -4.29 0.39
#